data_AF-A0A847W577-F1
#
_entry.id   AF-A0A847W577-F1
#
_cell.length_a   1.000
_cell.length_b   1.000
_cell.length_c   1.000
_cell.angle_alpha   90.00
_cell.angle_beta   90.00
_cell.angle_gamma   90.00
#
_symmetry.space_group_name_H-M   'P 1'
#
loop_
_entity.id
_entity.type
_entity.pdbx_description
1 polymer ?
#
loop_
_entity_poly.entity_id
_entity_poly.type
_entity_poly.pdbx_seq_one_letter_code
_entity_poly.pdbx_strand_id
1 'polypeptide(L)'
;MVGKVFPSPLWWVLLAISGLMTLCGFHSFVWFMSIGYGFAVMGIGVGLLLYSLINGSATIVVVLMSILLAIYGFRLGYFLLKRELKNTHYKKTLQSTGSNKQMPVYVNLVMWTYSMWMYMWQTSPATYRYANLTSGDIWGYLGVIIMAIGIIGETVADRQKSDAKAINPKRFCDVGLYKIVRCPNYFSEILFWTGLFISGFGTLVKGQWIMPIIGYILIVFVMIHGAYRLEKRHEKNYGNDPEYRQYAETTPILFPFIPIYHLSKIERENKDE
;
A
#
# COMPACT_ATOMS: atom_id res chain seq x y z
N MET A 1 -21.59 -5.78 19.49
CA MET A 1 -20.35 -5.01 19.18
C MET A 1 -20.63 -3.61 18.64
N VAL A 2 -21.85 -3.36 18.11
CA VAL A 2 -22.25 -2.11 17.46
C VAL A 2 -21.85 -0.86 18.23
N GLY A 3 -21.19 0.06 17.54
CA GLY A 3 -20.83 1.40 18.04
C GLY A 3 -19.66 1.45 19.02
N LYS A 4 -19.05 0.32 19.39
CA LYS A 4 -17.81 0.30 20.15
C LYS A 4 -16.63 0.70 19.26
N VAL A 5 -15.72 1.53 19.79
CA VAL A 5 -14.46 1.88 19.11
C VAL A 5 -13.54 0.66 19.03
N PHE A 6 -13.53 -0.19 20.05
CA PHE A 6 -12.77 -1.44 20.06
C PHE A 6 -13.73 -2.62 20.23
N PRO A 7 -14.30 -3.16 19.15
CA PRO A 7 -15.23 -4.30 19.22
C PRO A 7 -14.50 -5.56 19.67
N SER A 8 -14.65 -5.92 20.94
CA SER A 8 -14.07 -7.15 21.53
C SER A 8 -14.98 -8.37 21.27
N PRO A 9 -14.42 -9.57 20.96
CA PRO A 9 -12.99 -9.89 20.91
C PRO A 9 -12.33 -9.63 19.54
N LEU A 10 -13.12 -9.38 18.49
CA LEU A 10 -12.65 -9.25 17.11
C LEU A 10 -11.44 -8.33 16.93
N TRP A 11 -11.49 -7.13 17.50
CA TRP A 11 -10.43 -6.14 17.36
C TRP A 11 -9.08 -6.66 17.84
N TRP A 12 -9.07 -7.33 19.00
CA TRP A 12 -7.87 -7.87 19.60
C TRP A 12 -7.34 -9.09 18.84
N VAL A 13 -8.23 -9.91 18.29
CA VAL A 13 -7.85 -11.03 17.41
C VAL A 13 -7.16 -10.51 16.16
N LEU A 14 -7.74 -9.52 15.47
CA LEU A 14 -7.14 -8.95 14.26
C LEU A 14 -5.83 -8.20 14.54
N LEU A 15 -5.77 -7.48 15.67
CA LEU A 15 -4.54 -6.81 16.11
C LEU A 15 -3.43 -7.84 16.41
N ALA A 16 -3.75 -8.96 17.06
CA ALA A 16 -2.80 -10.04 17.31
C ALA A 16 -2.31 -10.67 15.99
N ILE A 17 -3.19 -10.87 15.02
CA ILE A 17 -2.81 -11.35 13.68
C ILE A 17 -1.86 -10.35 13.01
N SER A 18 -2.17 -9.05 13.04
CA SER A 18 -1.28 -7.99 12.54
C SER A 18 0.10 -8.03 13.22
N GLY A 19 0.11 -8.17 14.54
CA GLY A 19 1.33 -8.30 15.34
C GLY A 19 2.16 -9.52 14.94
N LEU A 20 1.54 -10.70 14.81
CA LEU A 20 2.20 -11.93 14.38
C LEU A 20 2.80 -11.81 12.98
N MET A 21 2.05 -11.25 12.03
CA MET A 21 2.51 -11.11 10.63
C MET A 21 3.65 -10.10 10.49
N THR A 22 3.72 -9.10 11.37
CA THR A 22 4.79 -8.09 11.37
C THR A 22 6.05 -8.52 12.13
N LEU A 23 6.07 -9.67 12.80
CA LEU A 23 7.26 -10.19 13.49
C LEU A 23 8.44 -10.43 12.54
N CYS A 24 8.20 -10.62 11.25
CA CYS A 24 9.27 -10.70 10.25
C CYS A 24 10.16 -9.44 10.25
N GLY A 25 9.65 -8.29 10.72
CA GLY A 25 10.41 -7.04 10.90
C GLY A 25 11.61 -7.15 11.86
N PHE A 26 11.60 -8.10 12.79
CA PHE A 26 12.75 -8.32 13.67
C PHE A 26 13.96 -8.89 12.93
N HIS A 27 13.75 -9.55 11.79
CA HIS A 27 14.85 -9.99 10.93
C HIS A 27 15.51 -8.82 10.20
N SER A 28 14.73 -7.83 9.79
CA SER A 28 15.21 -6.65 9.08
C SER A 28 14.26 -5.49 9.30
N PHE A 29 14.77 -4.35 9.76
CA PHE A 29 13.95 -3.18 10.11
C PHE A 29 12.97 -2.75 9.01
N VAL A 30 13.41 -2.79 7.75
CA VAL A 30 12.60 -2.43 6.58
C VAL A 30 11.42 -3.38 6.39
N TRP A 31 11.50 -4.61 6.88
CA TRP A 31 10.44 -5.61 6.72
C TRP A 31 9.20 -5.26 7.52
N PHE A 32 9.29 -4.47 8.60
CA PHE A 32 8.11 -3.94 9.26
C PHE A 32 7.20 -3.21 8.26
N MET A 33 7.78 -2.32 7.45
CA MET A 33 7.07 -1.46 6.50
C MET A 33 6.90 -2.03 5.10
N SER A 34 7.38 -3.25 4.83
CA SER A 34 7.36 -3.84 3.48
C SER A 34 6.70 -5.22 3.48
N ILE A 35 7.45 -6.28 3.77
CA ILE A 35 6.92 -7.66 3.79
C ILE A 35 5.85 -7.82 4.89
N GLY A 36 6.13 -7.30 6.09
CA GLY A 36 5.22 -7.34 7.23
C GLY A 36 3.92 -6.57 6.98
N TYR A 37 3.98 -5.45 6.25
CA TYR A 37 2.78 -4.73 5.81
C TYR A 37 1.87 -5.61 4.95
N GLY A 38 2.41 -6.20 3.88
CA GLY A 38 1.65 -7.08 2.98
C GLY A 38 1.04 -8.27 3.73
N PHE A 39 1.83 -8.96 4.56
CA PHE A 39 1.34 -10.09 5.34
C PHE A 39 0.35 -9.71 6.43
N ALA A 40 0.49 -8.54 7.07
CA ALA A 40 -0.48 -8.07 8.05
C ALA A 40 -1.83 -7.78 7.40
N VAL A 41 -1.85 -7.08 6.26
CA VAL A 41 -3.10 -6.82 5.52
C VAL A 41 -3.75 -8.13 5.06
N MET A 42 -2.95 -9.08 4.56
CA MET A 42 -3.43 -10.42 4.19
C MET A 42 -4.02 -11.15 5.41
N GLY A 43 -3.29 -11.17 6.52
CA GLY A 43 -3.70 -11.84 7.75
C GLY A 43 -4.97 -11.24 8.33
N ILE A 44 -5.11 -9.91 8.33
CA ILE A 44 -6.34 -9.24 8.77
C ILE A 44 -7.51 -9.60 7.85
N GLY A 45 -7.31 -9.60 6.53
CA GLY A 45 -8.35 -9.98 5.56
C GLY A 45 -8.84 -11.41 5.76
N VAL A 46 -7.91 -12.37 5.84
CA VAL A 46 -8.21 -13.80 6.09
C VAL A 46 -8.82 -14.00 7.48
N GLY A 47 -8.27 -13.35 8.51
CA GLY A 47 -8.76 -13.42 9.89
C GLY A 47 -10.19 -12.91 10.00
N LEU A 48 -10.50 -11.79 9.36
CA LEU A 48 -11.86 -11.23 9.32
C LEU A 48 -12.81 -12.17 8.56
N LEU A 49 -12.38 -12.76 7.44
CA LEU A 49 -13.18 -13.73 6.69
C LEU A 49 -13.54 -14.92 7.56
N LEU A 50 -12.54 -15.60 8.14
CA LEU A 50 -12.73 -16.77 8.98
C LEU A 50 -13.60 -16.45 10.19
N TYR A 51 -13.32 -15.33 10.86
CA TYR A 51 -14.12 -14.90 12.01
C TYR A 51 -15.59 -14.68 11.62
N SER A 52 -15.83 -14.04 10.46
CA SER A 52 -17.19 -13.75 10.00
C SER A 52 -17.98 -15.02 9.63
N LEU A 53 -17.31 -16.02 9.04
CA LEU A 53 -17.90 -17.29 8.67
C LEU A 53 -18.22 -18.16 9.89
N ILE A 54 -17.30 -18.26 10.86
CA ILE A 54 -17.48 -19.06 12.08
C ILE A 54 -18.66 -18.53 12.92
N ASN A 55 -18.82 -17.21 12.98
CA ASN A 55 -19.89 -16.59 13.79
C ASN A 55 -21.19 -16.35 13.00
N GLY A 56 -21.30 -16.81 11.76
CA GLY A 56 -22.54 -16.76 10.96
C GLY A 56 -23.05 -15.36 10.62
N SER A 57 -22.21 -14.32 10.70
CA SER A 57 -22.60 -12.91 10.48
C SER A 57 -21.90 -12.30 9.24
N ALA A 58 -21.45 -13.14 8.32
CA ALA A 58 -20.74 -12.73 7.12
C ALA A 58 -21.69 -12.11 6.08
N THR A 59 -21.66 -10.78 5.94
CA THR A 59 -22.34 -10.11 4.83
C THR A 59 -21.50 -10.20 3.56
N ILE A 60 -22.16 -10.16 2.40
CA ILE A 60 -21.47 -10.24 1.10
C ILE A 60 -20.35 -9.20 0.95
N VAL A 61 -20.59 -7.97 1.41
CA VAL A 61 -19.60 -6.88 1.34
C VAL A 61 -18.39 -7.19 2.22
N VAL A 62 -18.59 -7.67 3.44
CA VAL A 62 -17.47 -8.05 4.34
C VAL A 62 -16.64 -9.18 3.71
N VAL A 63 -17.29 -10.19 3.14
CA VAL A 63 -16.61 -11.28 2.45
C VAL A 63 -15.76 -10.77 1.28
N LEU A 64 -16.34 -9.93 0.41
CA LEU A 64 -15.63 -9.36 -0.74
C LEU A 64 -14.45 -8.50 -0.30
N MET A 65 -14.63 -7.62 0.70
CA MET A 65 -13.55 -6.78 1.24
C MET A 65 -12.43 -7.62 1.85
N SER A 66 -12.77 -8.66 2.62
CA SER A 66 -11.79 -9.58 3.20
C SER A 66 -10.98 -10.31 2.13
N ILE A 67 -11.63 -10.78 1.06
CA ILE A 67 -10.96 -11.41 -0.08
C ILE A 67 -10.03 -10.41 -0.77
N LEU A 68 -10.47 -9.18 -1.01
CA LEU A 68 -9.64 -8.15 -1.64
C LEU A 68 -8.43 -7.77 -0.77
N LEU A 69 -8.59 -7.67 0.55
CA LEU A 69 -7.47 -7.47 1.48
C LEU A 69 -6.49 -8.65 1.45
N ALA A 70 -6.99 -9.89 1.39
CA ALA A 70 -6.17 -11.09 1.28
C ALA A 70 -5.36 -11.11 -0.03
N ILE A 71 -6.01 -10.83 -1.17
CA ILE A 71 -5.38 -10.76 -2.48
C ILE A 71 -4.32 -9.64 -2.51
N TYR A 72 -4.66 -8.45 -2.01
CA TYR A 72 -3.75 -7.32 -1.94
C TYR A 72 -2.49 -7.66 -1.14
N GLY A 73 -2.67 -8.16 0.08
CA GLY A 73 -1.58 -8.48 0.98
C GLY A 73 -0.71 -9.63 0.47
N PHE A 74 -1.32 -10.67 -0.12
CA PHE A 74 -0.60 -11.76 -0.76
C PHE A 74 0.25 -11.26 -1.92
N ARG A 75 -0.32 -10.48 -2.84
CA ARG A 75 0.38 -9.93 -4.00
C ARG A 75 1.61 -9.12 -3.56
N LEU A 76 1.43 -8.19 -2.62
CA LEU A 76 2.50 -7.32 -2.14
C LEU A 76 3.58 -8.10 -1.37
N GLY A 77 3.16 -8.92 -0.40
CA GLY A 77 4.06 -9.71 0.43
C GLY A 77 4.87 -10.73 -0.38
N TYR A 78 4.21 -11.48 -1.27
CA TYR A 78 4.86 -12.46 -2.14
C TYR A 78 5.86 -11.80 -3.11
N PHE A 79 5.47 -10.68 -3.74
CA PHE A 79 6.34 -9.97 -4.67
C PHE A 79 7.62 -9.49 -3.98
N LEU A 80 7.48 -8.89 -2.79
CA LEU A 80 8.62 -8.39 -2.01
C LEU A 80 9.51 -9.52 -1.52
N LEU A 81 8.93 -10.60 -0.99
CA LEU A 81 9.67 -11.77 -0.52
C LEU A 81 10.45 -12.42 -1.66
N LYS A 82 9.80 -12.63 -2.82
CA LYS A 82 10.47 -13.19 -4.02
C LYS A 82 11.63 -12.31 -4.47
N ARG A 83 11.47 -10.98 -4.44
CA ARG A 83 12.52 -10.03 -4.80
C ARG A 83 13.70 -10.11 -3.84
N GLU A 84 13.43 -10.17 -2.54
CA GLU A 84 14.46 -10.27 -1.49
C GLU A 84 15.29 -11.56 -1.63
N LEU A 85 14.63 -12.68 -1.88
CA LEU A 85 15.28 -13.98 -1.97
C LEU A 85 16.10 -14.14 -3.25
N LYS A 86 15.63 -13.61 -4.39
CA LYS A 86 16.24 -13.83 -5.70
C LYS A 86 17.24 -12.76 -6.14
N ASN A 87 17.12 -11.51 -5.69
CA ASN A 87 17.88 -10.41 -6.27
C ASN A 87 19.15 -10.08 -5.47
N THR A 88 20.28 -10.69 -5.87
CA THR A 88 21.60 -10.47 -5.25
C THR A 88 22.06 -9.00 -5.34
N HIS A 89 21.67 -8.27 -6.39
CA HIS A 89 21.98 -6.84 -6.53
C HIS A 89 21.17 -6.00 -5.53
N TYR A 90 19.91 -6.35 -5.28
CA TYR A 90 19.10 -5.69 -4.25
C TYR A 90 19.73 -5.86 -2.85
N LYS A 91 20.21 -7.06 -2.51
CA LYS A 91 20.95 -7.31 -1.26
C LYS A 91 22.18 -6.41 -1.13
N LYS A 92 22.96 -6.23 -2.21
CA LYS A 92 24.13 -5.32 -2.25
C LYS A 92 23.73 -3.86 -2.08
N THR A 93 22.66 -3.40 -2.74
CA THR A 93 22.15 -2.02 -2.58
C THR A 93 21.68 -1.78 -1.15
N LEU A 94 20.94 -2.72 -0.54
CA LEU A 94 20.45 -2.63 0.84
C LEU A 94 21.61 -2.51 1.85
N GLN A 95 22.67 -3.30 1.63
CA GLN A 95 23.93 -3.21 2.39
C GLN A 95 24.62 -1.86 2.23
N SER A 96 24.69 -1.32 1.01
CA SER A 96 25.34 -0.02 0.74
C SER A 96 24.61 1.19 1.33
N THR A 97 23.28 1.10 1.50
CA THR A 97 22.46 2.18 2.12
C THR A 97 22.44 2.16 3.65
N GLY A 98 23.12 1.23 4.32
CA GLY A 98 23.06 1.08 5.78
C GLY A 98 21.69 0.62 6.31
N SER A 99 20.77 0.26 5.41
CA SER A 99 19.39 -0.12 5.75
C SER A 99 19.28 -1.52 6.39
N ASN A 100 20.40 -2.24 6.46
CA ASN A 100 20.54 -3.51 7.18
C ASN A 100 21.15 -3.34 8.59
N LYS A 101 21.33 -2.09 9.07
CA LYS A 101 21.79 -1.85 10.43
C LYS A 101 20.74 -2.40 11.39
N GLN A 102 21.11 -3.41 12.18
CA GLN A 102 20.26 -3.89 13.26
C GLN A 102 20.01 -2.72 14.21
N MET A 103 18.76 -2.28 14.27
CA MET A 103 18.38 -1.26 15.22
C MET A 103 18.33 -1.87 16.62
N PRO A 104 18.56 -1.07 17.67
CA PRO A 104 18.42 -1.54 19.03
C PRO A 104 17.05 -2.18 19.26
N VAL A 105 16.99 -3.21 20.11
CA VAL A 105 15.76 -3.98 20.37
C VAL A 105 14.59 -3.09 20.76
N TYR A 106 14.82 -2.03 21.55
CA TYR A 106 13.78 -1.08 21.94
C TYR A 106 13.18 -0.34 20.74
N VAL A 107 13.99 0.01 19.73
CA VAL A 107 13.49 0.65 18.49
C VAL A 107 12.65 -0.33 17.69
N ASN A 108 13.08 -1.58 17.57
CA ASN A 108 12.31 -2.62 16.89
C ASN A 108 10.98 -2.90 17.61
N LEU A 109 10.95 -2.89 18.95
CA LEU A 109 9.71 -3.07 19.72
C LEU A 109 8.73 -1.91 19.52
N VAL A 110 9.23 -0.66 19.53
CA VAL A 110 8.42 0.53 19.22
C VAL A 110 7.87 0.45 17.81
N MET A 111 8.71 0.10 16.83
CA MET A 111 8.30 0.00 15.43
C MET A 111 7.37 -1.17 15.15
N TRP A 112 7.55 -2.30 15.83
CA TRP A 112 6.63 -3.44 15.76
C TRP A 112 5.24 -3.04 16.26
N THR A 113 5.20 -2.41 17.44
CA THR A 113 3.94 -1.92 18.04
C THR A 113 3.28 -0.91 17.11
N TYR A 114 4.02 0.07 16.63
CA TYR A 114 3.54 1.07 15.68
C TYR A 114 2.97 0.43 14.41
N SER A 115 3.70 -0.49 13.78
CA SER A 115 3.31 -1.14 12.53
C SER A 115 2.04 -1.97 12.70
N MET A 116 1.96 -2.76 13.77
CA MET A 116 0.79 -3.57 14.11
C MET A 116 -0.48 -2.72 14.20
N TRP A 117 -0.43 -1.61 14.95
CA TRP A 117 -1.56 -0.69 15.12
C TRP A 117 -1.90 0.05 13.82
N MET A 118 -0.89 0.49 13.08
CA MET A 118 -1.08 1.20 11.82
C MET A 118 -1.85 0.38 10.79
N TYR A 119 -1.49 -0.89 10.62
CA TYR A 119 -2.17 -1.76 9.65
C TYR A 119 -3.59 -2.10 10.11
N MET A 120 -3.82 -2.18 11.42
CA MET A 120 -5.17 -2.31 11.97
C MET A 120 -6.01 -1.06 11.71
N TRP A 121 -5.45 0.15 11.90
CA TRP A 121 -6.16 1.41 11.64
C TRP A 121 -6.53 1.56 10.17
N GLN A 122 -5.60 1.23 9.29
CA GLN A 122 -5.79 1.31 7.84
C GLN A 122 -6.89 0.35 7.34
N THR A 123 -6.98 -0.85 7.91
CA THR A 123 -7.97 -1.88 7.53
C THR A 123 -9.29 -1.79 8.30
N SER A 124 -9.37 -0.89 9.29
CA SER A 124 -10.49 -0.80 10.22
C SER A 124 -11.89 -0.59 9.61
N PRO A 125 -12.10 0.04 8.42
CA PRO A 125 -13.42 0.10 7.81
C PRO A 125 -14.08 -1.28 7.61
N ALA A 126 -13.32 -2.28 7.17
CA ALA A 126 -13.82 -3.65 7.00
C ALA A 126 -14.24 -4.27 8.34
N THR A 127 -13.41 -4.08 9.37
CA THR A 127 -13.65 -4.59 10.72
C THR A 127 -14.89 -3.97 11.35
N TYR A 128 -15.05 -2.64 11.24
CA TYR A 128 -16.21 -1.94 11.78
C TYR A 128 -17.49 -2.33 11.05
N ARG A 129 -17.42 -2.59 9.74
CA ARG A 129 -18.56 -3.03 8.96
C ARG A 129 -19.14 -4.34 9.47
N TYR A 130 -18.28 -5.31 9.73
CA TYR A 130 -18.68 -6.54 10.39
C TYR A 130 -19.17 -6.31 11.83
N ALA A 131 -18.43 -5.54 12.63
CA ALA A 131 -18.76 -5.32 14.05
C ALA A 131 -20.08 -4.58 14.29
N ASN A 132 -20.47 -3.71 13.36
CA ASN A 132 -21.73 -2.96 13.38
C ASN A 132 -22.87 -3.71 12.67
N LEU A 133 -22.63 -4.91 12.14
CA LEU A 133 -23.62 -5.73 11.42
C LEU A 133 -24.21 -4.99 10.22
N THR A 134 -23.42 -4.14 9.57
CA THR A 134 -23.88 -3.34 8.44
C THR A 134 -24.02 -4.24 7.21
N SER A 135 -25.24 -4.29 6.68
CA SER A 135 -25.60 -5.04 5.48
C SER A 135 -25.02 -4.40 4.21
N GLY A 136 -25.39 -4.92 3.03
CA GLY A 136 -24.95 -4.32 1.76
C GLY A 136 -25.59 -2.96 1.55
N ASP A 137 -24.78 -1.90 1.51
CA ASP A 137 -25.20 -0.53 1.17
C ASP A 137 -24.39 0.00 -0.01
N ILE A 138 -24.81 1.14 -0.56
CA ILE A 138 -24.16 1.75 -1.73
C ILE A 138 -22.67 2.03 -1.49
N TRP A 139 -22.30 2.47 -0.27
CA TRP A 139 -20.93 2.79 0.09
C TRP A 139 -20.04 1.55 0.12
N GLY A 140 -20.56 0.44 0.63
CA GLY A 140 -19.89 -0.86 0.70
C GLY A 140 -19.58 -1.41 -0.69
N TYR A 141 -20.59 -1.45 -1.58
CA TYR A 141 -20.39 -1.91 -2.95
C TYR A 141 -19.47 -0.98 -3.75
N LEU A 142 -19.64 0.33 -3.61
CA LEU A 142 -18.76 1.32 -4.25
C LEU A 142 -17.30 1.14 -3.79
N GLY A 143 -17.10 0.97 -2.49
CA GLY A 143 -15.78 0.71 -1.92
C GLY A 143 -15.14 -0.57 -2.47
N VAL A 144 -15.89 -1.67 -2.54
CA VAL A 144 -15.44 -2.94 -3.14
C VAL A 144 -15.05 -2.77 -4.60
N ILE A 145 -15.84 -2.06 -5.40
CA ILE A 145 -15.55 -1.79 -6.82
C ILE A 145 -14.24 -1.00 -6.95
N ILE A 146 -14.09 0.07 -6.18
CA ILE A 146 -12.89 0.91 -6.21
C ILE A 146 -11.65 0.11 -5.75
N MET A 147 -11.78 -0.71 -4.70
CA MET A 147 -10.73 -1.62 -4.25
C MET A 147 -10.31 -2.58 -5.38
N ALA A 148 -11.27 -3.21 -6.06
CA ALA A 148 -10.98 -4.12 -7.17
C ALA A 148 -10.24 -3.41 -8.32
N ILE A 149 -10.67 -2.20 -8.70
CA ILE A 149 -9.98 -1.38 -9.70
C ILE A 149 -8.54 -1.08 -9.26
N GLY A 150 -8.32 -0.76 -7.98
CA GLY A 150 -6.97 -0.55 -7.43
C GLY A 150 -6.07 -1.76 -7.61
N ILE A 151 -6.52 -2.97 -7.23
CA ILE A 151 -5.72 -4.20 -7.41
C ILE A 151 -5.40 -4.46 -8.89
N ILE A 152 -6.39 -4.28 -9.77
CA ILE A 152 -6.22 -4.50 -11.21
C ILE A 152 -5.20 -3.50 -11.77
N GLY A 153 -5.38 -2.21 -11.47
CA GLY A 153 -4.49 -1.13 -11.92
C GLY A 153 -3.05 -1.36 -11.48
N GLU A 154 -2.85 -1.77 -10.23
CA GLU A 154 -1.53 -2.03 -9.69
C GLU A 154 -0.87 -3.25 -10.37
N THR A 155 -1.64 -4.32 -10.55
CA THR A 155 -1.15 -5.55 -11.22
C THR A 155 -0.76 -5.27 -12.67
N VAL A 156 -1.55 -4.47 -13.38
CA VAL A 156 -1.26 -4.06 -14.77
C VAL A 156 -0.01 -3.17 -14.81
N ALA A 157 0.09 -2.18 -13.91
CA ALA A 157 1.25 -1.29 -13.83
C ALA A 157 2.55 -2.07 -13.56
N ASP A 158 2.56 -2.95 -12.56
CA ASP A 158 3.73 -3.74 -12.21
C ASP A 158 4.15 -4.66 -13.35
N ARG A 159 3.19 -5.27 -14.06
CA ARG A 159 3.47 -6.12 -15.23
C ARG A 159 4.06 -5.31 -16.38
N GLN A 160 3.46 -4.18 -16.74
CA GLN A 160 3.98 -3.28 -17.78
C GLN A 160 5.41 -2.84 -17.48
N LYS A 161 5.70 -2.50 -16.22
CA LYS A 161 7.05 -2.13 -15.78
C LYS A 161 8.03 -3.29 -15.88
N SER A 162 7.62 -4.48 -15.45
CA SER A 162 8.45 -5.69 -15.51
C SER A 162 8.79 -6.04 -16.95
N ASP A 163 7.80 -6.01 -17.85
CA ASP A 163 7.96 -6.35 -19.26
C ASP A 163 8.86 -5.32 -19.97
N ALA A 164 8.66 -4.02 -19.71
CA ALA A 164 9.53 -2.96 -20.24
C ALA A 164 10.98 -3.11 -19.77
N LYS A 165 11.19 -3.46 -18.49
CA LYS A 165 12.53 -3.67 -17.92
C LYS A 165 13.20 -4.96 -18.35
N ALA A 166 12.43 -5.98 -18.76
CA ALA A 166 12.98 -7.18 -19.36
C ALA A 166 13.56 -6.92 -20.76
N ILE A 167 12.95 -6.01 -21.52
CA ILE A 167 13.42 -5.59 -22.84
C ILE A 167 14.63 -4.65 -22.71
N ASN A 168 14.51 -3.59 -21.90
CA ASN A 168 15.60 -2.63 -21.68
C ASN A 168 15.73 -2.27 -20.20
N PRO A 169 16.65 -2.92 -19.45
CA PRO A 169 16.84 -2.65 -18.04
C PRO A 169 17.26 -1.20 -17.73
N LYS A 170 17.95 -0.55 -18.66
CA LYS A 170 18.52 0.80 -18.48
C LYS A 170 17.54 1.92 -18.85
N ARG A 171 16.47 1.68 -19.62
CA ARG A 171 15.50 2.73 -20.00
C ARG A 171 14.37 2.88 -18.97
N PHE A 172 13.78 4.07 -18.84
CA PHE A 172 12.57 4.28 -18.03
C PHE A 172 11.35 3.58 -18.66
N CYS A 173 10.26 3.46 -17.88
CA CYS A 173 9.01 2.87 -18.35
C CYS A 173 8.00 3.98 -18.64
N ASP A 174 7.56 4.06 -19.89
CA ASP A 174 6.68 5.08 -20.48
C ASP A 174 5.59 4.43 -21.36
N VAL A 175 5.21 3.19 -21.06
CA VAL A 175 4.20 2.42 -21.81
C VAL A 175 2.95 2.17 -20.98
N GLY A 176 1.80 2.01 -21.65
CA GLY A 176 0.54 1.68 -20.98
C GLY A 176 0.12 2.74 -19.96
N LEU A 177 -0.13 2.33 -18.72
CA LEU A 177 -0.53 3.24 -17.63
C LEU A 177 0.54 4.28 -17.32
N TYR A 178 1.81 4.00 -17.62
CA TYR A 178 2.89 4.96 -17.44
C TYR A 178 2.80 6.16 -18.38
N LYS A 179 2.04 6.08 -19.49
CA LYS A 179 1.76 7.25 -20.34
C LYS A 179 0.76 8.23 -19.72
N ILE A 180 -0.01 7.77 -18.74
CA ILE A 180 -1.06 8.56 -18.10
C ILE A 180 -0.50 9.23 -16.84
N VAL A 181 0.22 8.47 -16.02
CA VAL A 181 0.94 8.97 -14.85
C VAL A 181 2.26 8.24 -14.67
N ARG A 182 3.29 8.90 -14.14
CA ARG A 182 4.62 8.30 -13.96
C ARG A 182 4.67 7.25 -12.84
N CYS A 183 3.75 7.34 -11.87
CA CYS A 183 3.64 6.44 -10.72
C CYS A 183 2.26 5.74 -10.64
N PRO A 184 1.84 4.96 -11.66
CA PRO A 184 0.49 4.39 -11.73
C PRO A 184 0.25 3.32 -10.66
N ASN A 185 1.29 2.61 -10.23
CA ASN A 185 1.22 1.64 -9.13
C ASN A 185 0.96 2.33 -7.79
N TYR A 186 1.61 3.47 -7.50
CA TYR A 186 1.33 4.26 -6.29
C TYR A 186 -0.09 4.85 -6.31
N PHE A 187 -0.56 5.31 -7.47
CA PHE A 187 -1.94 5.78 -7.62
C PHE A 187 -2.94 4.65 -7.38
N SER A 188 -2.67 3.46 -7.92
CA SER A 188 -3.52 2.27 -7.73
C SER A 188 -3.57 1.81 -6.28
N GLU A 189 -2.45 1.93 -5.55
CA GLU A 189 -2.40 1.69 -4.11
C GLU A 189 -3.26 2.72 -3.35
N ILE A 190 -3.16 4.02 -3.66
CA ILE A 190 -4.06 5.05 -3.11
C ILE A 190 -5.51 4.67 -3.39
N LEU A 191 -5.85 4.32 -4.64
CA LEU A 191 -7.21 3.99 -5.07
C LEU A 191 -7.77 2.81 -4.27
N PHE A 192 -6.97 1.75 -4.06
CA PHE A 192 -7.38 0.61 -3.23
C PHE A 192 -7.80 1.05 -1.83
N TRP A 193 -6.96 1.85 -1.16
CA TRP A 193 -7.23 2.34 0.18
C TRP A 193 -8.35 3.38 0.22
N THR A 194 -8.54 4.17 -0.84
CA THR A 194 -9.68 5.07 -1.01
C THR A 194 -10.99 4.28 -1.05
N GLY A 195 -11.03 3.17 -1.80
CA GLY A 195 -12.19 2.29 -1.84
C GLY A 195 -12.53 1.71 -0.47
N LEU A 196 -11.52 1.24 0.26
CA LEU A 196 -11.71 0.76 1.63
C LEU A 196 -12.21 1.86 2.57
N PHE A 197 -11.67 3.08 2.46
CA PHE A 197 -12.12 4.21 3.27
C PHE A 197 -13.57 4.61 2.97
N ILE A 198 -13.96 4.69 1.68
CA ILE A 198 -15.33 5.00 1.23
C ILE A 198 -16.33 3.96 1.74
N SER A 199 -15.94 2.68 1.78
CA SER A 199 -16.80 1.61 2.33
C SER A 199 -17.21 1.83 3.80
N GLY A 200 -16.43 2.66 4.52
CA GLY A 200 -16.70 3.06 5.89
C GLY A 200 -17.87 4.03 6.04
N PHE A 201 -18.24 4.79 5.01
CA PHE A 201 -19.19 5.91 5.14
C PHE A 201 -20.58 5.48 5.60
N GLY A 202 -21.05 4.31 5.17
CA GLY A 202 -22.35 3.79 5.59
C GLY A 202 -22.35 3.01 6.90
N THR A 203 -21.20 2.82 7.54
CA THR A 203 -21.07 1.98 8.74
C THR A 203 -20.42 2.64 9.95
N LEU A 204 -19.54 3.62 9.77
CA LEU A 204 -18.74 4.19 10.86
C LEU A 204 -19.57 5.14 11.73
N VAL A 205 -19.48 4.98 13.06
CA VAL A 205 -20.19 5.84 14.01
C VAL A 205 -19.25 6.47 15.04
N LYS A 206 -19.50 7.75 15.37
CA LYS A 206 -18.83 8.49 16.46
C LYS A 206 -17.29 8.36 16.38
N GLY A 207 -16.65 7.86 17.44
CA GLY A 207 -15.18 7.71 17.52
C GLY A 207 -14.58 6.69 16.56
N GLN A 208 -15.38 5.86 15.88
CA GLN A 208 -14.85 4.89 14.91
C GLN A 208 -14.19 5.56 13.70
N TRP A 209 -14.53 6.82 13.39
CA TRP A 209 -13.95 7.60 12.29
C TRP A 209 -12.45 7.89 12.45
N ILE A 210 -11.95 7.94 13.69
CA ILE A 210 -10.56 8.34 13.96
C ILE A 210 -9.57 7.38 13.29
N MET A 211 -9.76 6.07 13.43
CA MET A 211 -8.80 5.08 12.93
C MET A 211 -8.73 5.02 11.39
N PRO A 212 -9.85 4.94 10.65
CA PRO A 212 -9.85 5.01 9.18
C PRO A 212 -9.25 6.30 8.64
N ILE A 213 -9.54 7.46 9.25
CA ILE A 213 -9.03 8.75 8.78
C ILE A 213 -7.51 8.80 8.92
N ILE A 214 -6.98 8.43 10.09
CA ILE A 214 -5.53 8.40 10.32
C ILE A 214 -4.86 7.40 9.36
N GLY A 215 -5.41 6.18 9.25
CA GLY A 215 -4.88 5.15 8.36
C GLY A 215 -4.85 5.60 6.89
N TYR A 216 -5.91 6.26 6.42
CA TYR A 216 -6.02 6.76 5.06
C TYR A 216 -5.06 7.92 4.77
N ILE A 217 -4.98 8.91 5.67
CA ILE A 217 -4.05 10.04 5.50
C ILE A 217 -2.60 9.54 5.44
N LEU A 218 -2.24 8.60 6.32
CA LEU A 218 -0.88 8.08 6.38
C LEU A 218 -0.49 7.32 5.12
N ILE A 219 -1.37 6.49 4.55
CA ILE A 219 -1.03 5.80 3.31
C ILE A 219 -0.89 6.75 2.13
N VAL A 220 -1.77 7.75 2.01
CA VAL A 220 -1.63 8.80 0.98
C VAL A 220 -0.30 9.53 1.13
N PHE A 221 0.08 9.89 2.36
CA PHE A 221 1.37 10.51 2.65
C PHE A 221 2.56 9.62 2.27
N VAL A 222 2.53 8.33 2.63
CA VAL A 222 3.59 7.37 2.29
C VAL A 222 3.71 7.20 0.78
N MET A 223 2.60 7.20 0.04
CA MET A 223 2.59 7.10 -1.42
C MET A 223 3.16 8.34 -2.10
N ILE A 224 2.79 9.55 -1.65
CA ILE A 224 3.35 10.81 -2.16
C ILE A 224 4.86 10.89 -1.89
N HIS A 225 5.30 10.55 -0.67
CA HIS A 225 6.72 10.52 -0.34
C HIS A 225 7.46 9.42 -1.12
N GLY A 226 6.81 8.28 -1.38
CA GLY A 226 7.30 7.24 -2.26
C GLY A 226 7.56 7.75 -3.68
N ALA A 227 6.59 8.45 -4.26
CA ALA A 227 6.70 9.07 -5.57
C ALA A 227 7.81 10.13 -5.63
N TYR A 228 7.92 10.98 -4.59
CA TYR A 228 9.00 11.97 -4.48
C TYR A 228 10.39 11.33 -4.50
N ARG A 229 10.61 10.27 -3.71
CA ARG A 229 11.90 9.56 -3.69
C ARG A 229 12.18 8.85 -5.01
N LEU A 230 11.13 8.34 -5.65
CA LEU A 230 11.25 7.70 -6.96
C LEU A 230 11.65 8.70 -8.03
N GLU A 231 11.04 9.89 -8.04
CA GLU A 231 11.39 10.99 -8.95
C GLU A 231 12.87 11.37 -8.80
N LYS A 232 13.34 11.63 -7.59
CA LYS A 232 14.77 11.94 -7.36
C LYS A 232 15.71 10.87 -7.90
N ARG A 233 15.35 9.59 -7.72
CA ARG A 233 16.14 8.48 -8.26
C ARG A 233 16.09 8.42 -9.78
N HIS A 234 14.93 8.66 -10.37
CA HIS A 234 14.81 8.71 -11.82
C HIS A 234 15.57 9.88 -12.40
N GLU A 235 15.57 11.03 -11.75
CA GLU A 235 16.31 12.19 -12.26
C GLU A 235 17.82 12.00 -12.16
N LYS A 236 18.30 11.34 -11.10
CA LYS A 236 19.70 10.90 -11.02
C LYS A 236 20.09 9.92 -12.14
N ASN A 237 19.18 9.02 -12.53
CA ASN A 237 19.48 7.93 -13.46
C ASN A 237 19.25 8.29 -14.93
N TYR A 238 18.25 9.14 -15.20
CA TYR A 238 17.70 9.43 -16.52
C TYR A 238 17.65 10.92 -16.83
N GLY A 239 18.01 11.80 -15.89
CA GLY A 239 17.87 13.25 -16.07
C GLY A 239 18.78 13.89 -17.11
N ASN A 240 19.74 13.14 -17.67
CA ASN A 240 20.54 13.57 -18.82
C ASN A 240 19.96 13.10 -20.16
N ASP A 241 18.92 12.26 -20.14
CA ASP A 241 18.24 11.75 -21.33
C ASP A 241 17.12 12.72 -21.76
N PRO A 242 17.21 13.34 -22.95
CA PRO A 242 16.17 14.24 -23.45
C PRO A 242 14.78 13.59 -23.54
N GLU A 243 14.69 12.30 -23.87
CA GLU A 243 13.40 11.59 -23.92
C GLU A 243 12.75 11.52 -22.54
N TYR A 244 13.56 11.26 -21.50
CA TYR A 244 13.07 11.21 -20.13
C TYR A 244 12.60 12.59 -19.66
N ARG A 245 13.32 13.66 -20.01
CA ARG A 245 12.94 15.04 -19.65
C ARG A 245 11.58 15.38 -20.24
N GLN A 246 11.39 15.14 -21.54
CA GLN A 246 10.12 15.37 -22.21
C GLN A 246 8.98 14.55 -21.57
N TYR A 247 9.23 13.27 -21.27
CA TYR A 247 8.27 12.42 -20.58
C TYR A 247 7.92 12.95 -19.17
N ALA A 248 8.91 13.41 -18.41
CA ALA A 248 8.73 13.96 -17.06
C ALA A 248 7.93 15.26 -17.03
N GLU A 249 8.04 16.08 -18.08
CA GLU A 249 7.37 17.37 -18.22
C GLU A 249 5.94 17.26 -18.77
N THR A 250 5.64 16.19 -19.51
CA THR A 250 4.33 15.99 -20.15
C THR A 250 3.42 15.01 -19.41
N THR A 251 3.99 14.17 -18.52
CA THR A 251 3.24 13.14 -17.80
C THR A 251 3.16 13.46 -16.30
N PRO A 252 1.96 13.64 -15.72
CA PRO A 252 1.80 13.91 -14.29
C PRO A 252 2.44 12.80 -13.43
N ILE A 253 2.95 13.17 -12.26
CA ILE A 253 3.68 12.19 -11.43
C ILE A 253 2.77 11.13 -10.82
N LEU A 254 1.59 11.52 -10.31
CA LEU A 254 0.78 10.65 -9.46
C LEU A 254 -0.72 10.65 -9.81
N PHE A 255 -1.32 11.82 -10.05
CA PHE A 255 -2.76 11.93 -10.31
C PHE A 255 -3.03 12.24 -11.79
N PRO A 256 -3.75 11.38 -12.54
CA PRO A 256 -3.93 11.51 -13.99
C PRO A 256 -4.48 12.85 -14.49
N PHE A 257 -5.34 13.48 -13.69
CA PHE A 257 -6.09 14.68 -14.09
C PHE A 257 -5.68 15.93 -13.30
N ILE A 258 -4.57 15.87 -12.57
CA ILE A 258 -4.04 17.01 -11.82
C ILE A 258 -2.66 17.33 -12.40
N PRO A 259 -2.41 18.56 -12.90
CA PRO A 259 -1.17 18.93 -13.58
C PRO A 259 0.00 19.13 -12.61
N ILE A 260 0.26 18.13 -11.75
CA ILE A 260 1.43 18.06 -10.88
C ILE A 260 2.46 17.16 -11.56
N TYR A 261 3.40 17.80 -12.24
CA TYR A 261 4.47 17.09 -12.94
C TYR A 261 5.62 16.74 -12.00
N HIS A 262 6.03 17.65 -11.11
CA HIS A 262 7.17 17.44 -10.23
C HIS A 262 6.81 17.61 -8.76
N LEU A 263 7.33 16.73 -7.89
CA LEU A 263 7.25 16.88 -6.43
C LEU A 263 8.56 17.42 -5.83
N SER A 264 9.65 17.30 -6.56
CA SER A 264 10.97 17.80 -6.19
C SER A 264 11.39 18.99 -7.07
N LYS A 265 12.24 19.86 -6.52
CA LYS A 265 12.93 20.87 -7.32
C LYS A 265 13.92 20.15 -8.22
N ILE A 266 13.78 20.36 -9.54
CA ILE A 266 14.63 19.75 -10.55
C ILE A 266 15.84 20.65 -10.77
N GLU A 267 17.01 20.18 -10.36
CA GLU A 267 18.30 20.85 -10.58
C GLU A 267 19.02 20.12 -11.72
N ARG A 268 18.87 20.63 -12.95
CA ARG A 268 19.60 20.14 -14.13
C ARG A 268 20.75 21.09 -14.38
N GLU A 269 21.97 20.59 -14.41
CA GLU A 269 23.08 21.34 -15.01
C GLU A 269 22.78 21.45 -16.50
N ASN A 270 22.56 22.67 -16.99
CA ASN A 270 22.58 22.93 -18.43
C ASN A 270 24.01 22.68 -18.89
N LYS A 271 24.25 21.54 -19.55
CA LYS A 271 25.55 21.23 -20.17
C LYS A 271 25.69 21.80 -21.58
N ASP A 272 24.85 22.77 -21.92
CA ASP A 272 24.84 23.46 -23.21
C ASP A 272 25.14 24.95 -22.97
N GLU A 273 26.42 25.24 -22.71
CA GLU A 273 27.13 26.45 -23.17
C GLU A 273 28.54 26.04 -23.62
#